data_AF-A0A921IK84-F1
#
_entry.id   AF-A0A921IK84-F1
#
_cell.length_a   1.000
_cell.length_b   1.000
_cell.length_c   1.000
_cell.angle_alpha   90.00
_cell.angle_beta   90.00
_cell.angle_gamma   90.00
#
_symmetry.space_group_name_H-M   'P 1'
#
loop_
_entity.id
_entity.type
_entity.pdbx_description
1 polymer ?
#
loop_
_entity_poly.entity_id
_entity_poly.type
_entity_poly.pdbx_seq_one_letter_code
_entity_poly.pdbx_strand_id
1 'polypeptide(L)' 'HYCTWLFDILFELEKELDMTGYSDNDRRVFGFVSERLLDAWLITNNISYEELDLVYMEHQNWLHKGCAFLKRKFFPKNDE' A
#
# COMPACT_ATOMS: atom_id res chain seq x y z
N HIS A 1 6.40 20.36 8.51
CA HIS A 1 6.08 19.69 9.78
C HIS A 1 5.75 18.21 9.60
N TYR A 2 4.82 17.81 8.70
CA TYR A 2 4.55 16.39 8.41
C TYR A 2 5.79 15.59 7.99
N CYS A 3 6.50 16.02 6.94
CA CYS A 3 7.64 15.25 6.42
C CYS A 3 8.73 15.04 7.47
N THR A 4 9.03 16.06 8.28
CA THR A 4 9.99 15.94 9.37
C THR A 4 9.56 14.87 10.37
N TRP A 5 8.31 14.93 10.86
CA TRP A 5 7.76 13.93 11.78
C TRP A 5 7.76 12.51 11.18
N LEU A 6 7.37 12.38 9.91
CA LEU A 6 7.36 11.10 9.21
C LEU A 6 8.77 10.52 9.09
N PHE A 7 9.73 11.29 8.58
CA PHE A 7 11.09 10.81 8.36
C PHE A 7 11.81 10.49 9.68
N ASP A 8 11.58 11.25 10.75
CA ASP A 8 12.14 10.95 12.06
C ASP A 8 11.71 9.54 12.54
N ILE A 9 10.45 9.16 12.32
CA ILE A 9 9.94 7.81 12.64
C ILE A 9 10.52 6.76 11.70
N LEU A 10 10.56 7.03 10.39
CA LEU A 10 11.07 6.07 9.41
C LEU A 10 12.56 5.77 9.61
N PHE A 11 13.37 6.76 9.99
CA PHE A 11 14.79 6.56 10.30
C PHE A 11 15.00 5.75 11.58
N GLU A 12 14.09 5.85 12.54
CA GLU A 12 14.13 4.98 13.72
C GLU A 12 13.74 3.55 13.36
N LEU A 13 12.69 3.37 12.55
CA LEU A 13 12.27 2.06 12.05
C LEU A 13 13.38 1.39 11.23
N GLU A 14 14.11 2.14 10.41
CA GLU A 14 15.21 1.63 9.60
C GLU A 14 16.30 0.93 10.44
N LYS A 15 16.54 1.41 11.66
CA LYS A 15 17.56 0.81 12.57
C LYS A 15 17.11 -0.52 13.16
N GLU A 16 15.82 -0.68 13.40
CA GLU A 16 15.23 -1.88 14.02
C GLU A 16 14.90 -2.95 12.99
N LEU A 17 14.71 -2.57 11.73
CA LEU A 17 14.25 -3.46 10.68
C LEU A 17 15.42 -4.18 10.00
N ASP A 18 15.53 -5.49 10.23
CA ASP A 18 16.39 -6.35 9.41
C ASP A 18 15.71 -6.65 8.06
N MET A 19 16.30 -6.14 6.98
CA MET A 19 15.82 -6.31 5.61
C MET A 19 16.44 -7.53 4.91
N THR A 20 17.20 -8.35 5.62
CA THR A 20 17.86 -9.52 5.05
C THR A 20 16.81 -10.52 4.52
N GLY A 21 16.88 -10.83 3.23
CA GLY A 21 15.96 -11.78 2.58
C GLY A 21 14.62 -11.20 2.11
N TYR A 22 14.47 -9.87 2.13
CA TYR A 22 13.26 -9.21 1.62
C TYR A 22 13.11 -9.46 0.11
N SER A 23 11.90 -9.84 -0.31
CA SER A 23 11.54 -9.86 -1.72
C SER A 23 11.45 -8.43 -2.28
N ASP A 24 11.42 -8.29 -3.60
CA ASP A 24 11.27 -6.98 -4.25
C ASP A 24 10.06 -6.18 -3.75
N ASN A 25 9.00 -6.87 -3.33
CA ASN A 25 7.82 -6.23 -2.75
C ASN A 25 8.04 -5.79 -1.31
N ASP A 26 8.72 -6.61 -0.51
CA ASP A 26 8.94 -6.34 0.93
C ASP A 26 9.84 -5.11 1.13
N ARG A 27 10.72 -4.80 0.17
CA ARG A 27 11.53 -3.58 0.16
C ARG A 27 10.70 -2.30 0.15
N ARG A 28 9.40 -2.37 -0.19
CA ARG A 28 8.45 -1.25 -0.13
C ARG A 28 7.84 -1.03 1.26
N VAL A 29 8.30 -1.76 2.28
CA VAL A 29 7.84 -1.66 3.68
C VAL A 29 7.70 -0.21 4.17
N PHE A 30 8.69 0.64 3.91
CA PHE A 30 8.64 2.05 4.33
C PHE A 30 7.48 2.81 3.69
N GLY A 31 7.13 2.50 2.44
CA GLY A 31 5.97 3.07 1.77
C GLY A 31 4.66 2.64 2.43
N PHE A 32 4.51 1.34 2.71
CA PHE A 32 3.32 0.80 3.40
C PHE A 32 3.16 1.38 4.81
N VAL A 33 4.26 1.53 5.54
CA VAL A 33 4.24 2.15 6.87
C VAL A 33 3.87 3.62 6.78
N SER A 34 4.46 4.35 5.82
CA SER A 34 4.18 5.78 5.61
C SER A 34 2.71 6.05 5.29
N GLU A 35 2.08 5.18 4.49
CA GLU A 35 0.65 5.28 4.15
C GLU A 35 -0.22 5.23 5.42
N ARG A 36 0.07 4.30 6.35
CA ARG A 36 -0.66 4.21 7.63
C ARG A 36 -0.35 5.38 8.57
N LEU A 37 0.88 5.89 8.55
CA LEU A 37 1.29 7.04 9.37
C LEU A 37 0.64 8.35 8.89
N LEU A 38 0.33 8.48 7.61
CA LEU A 38 -0.38 9.63 7.05
C LEU A 38 -1.74 9.82 7.74
N ASP A 39 -2.54 8.76 7.82
CA ASP A 39 -3.86 8.81 8.47
C ASP A 39 -3.75 9.21 9.95
N ALA A 40 -2.81 8.60 10.67
CA ALA A 40 -2.57 8.91 12.08
C ALA A 40 -2.19 10.38 12.28
N TRP A 41 -1.36 10.92 11.38
CA TRP A 41 -0.96 12.32 11.43
C TRP A 41 -2.12 13.27 11.12
N LEU A 42 -2.92 12.99 10.09
CA LEU A 42 -4.08 13.81 9.71
C LEU A 42 -5.11 13.89 10.84
N ILE A 43 -5.43 12.74 11.45
CA ILE A 43 -6.38 12.65 12.57
C ILE A 43 -5.85 13.41 13.79
N THR A 44 -4.58 13.19 14.17
CA THR A 44 -4.00 13.80 15.36
C THR A 44 -3.88 15.32 15.25
N ASN A 45 -3.58 15.83 14.05
CA ASN A 45 -3.46 17.26 13.80
C ASN A 45 -4.80 17.90 13.39
N ASN A 46 -5.89 17.13 13.38
CA ASN A 46 -7.23 17.56 13.02
C ASN A 46 -7.27 18.32 11.67
N ILE A 47 -6.54 17.79 10.69
CA ILE A 47 -6.46 18.34 9.34
C ILE A 47 -7.71 17.92 8.56
N SER A 48 -8.39 18.87 7.93
CA SER A 48 -9.50 18.55 7.03
C SER A 48 -8.99 17.84 5.77
N TYR A 49 -9.60 16.72 5.41
CA TYR A 49 -9.32 16.00 4.17
C TYR A 49 -10.64 15.56 3.53
N GLU A 50 -10.59 15.29 2.23
CA GLU A 50 -11.70 14.73 1.45
C GLU A 50 -11.19 13.51 0.70
N GLU A 51 -12.00 12.45 0.66
CA GLU A 51 -11.71 11.25 -0.12
C GLU A 51 -12.21 11.44 -1.56
N LEU A 52 -11.36 11.08 -2.53
CA LEU A 52 -11.65 11.23 -3.95
C LEU A 52 -11.71 9.87 -4.63
N ASP A 53 -12.61 9.73 -5.59
CA ASP A 53 -12.72 8.52 -6.40
C ASP A 53 -11.45 8.28 -7.22
N LEU A 54 -10.99 7.02 -7.22
CA LEU A 54 -9.80 6.64 -7.97
C LEU A 54 -10.14 6.45 -9.45
N VAL A 55 -9.55 7.30 -10.30
CA VAL A 55 -9.74 7.26 -11.75
C VAL A 55 -8.56 6.53 -12.41
N TYR A 56 -8.87 5.48 -13.17
CA TYR A 56 -7.88 4.78 -13.99
C TYR A 56 -7.74 5.45 -15.36
N MET A 57 -6.53 5.89 -15.69
CA MET A 57 -6.23 6.57 -16.97
C MET A 57 -6.14 5.60 -18.17
N GLU A 58 -5.94 4.31 -17.93
CA GLU A 58 -5.73 3.30 -18.96
C GLU A 58 -6.99 2.49 -19.30
N HIS A 59 -7.06 1.97 -20.52
CA HIS A 59 -8.16 1.11 -20.97
C HIS A 59 -8.19 -0.21 -20.18
N GLN A 60 -9.17 -0.32 -19.29
CA GLN A 60 -9.40 -1.51 -18.49
C GLN A 60 -10.17 -2.56 -19.30
N ASN A 61 -9.52 -3.68 -19.65
CA ASN A 61 -10.19 -4.82 -20.28
C ASN A 61 -11.06 -5.59 -19.27
N TRP A 62 -12.23 -5.04 -18.95
CA TRP A 62 -13.19 -5.60 -17.98
C TRP A 62 -13.64 -7.02 -18.31
N LEU A 63 -13.80 -7.37 -19.59
CA LEU A 63 -14.16 -8.73 -20.00
C LEU A 63 -13.07 -9.74 -19.64
N HIS A 64 -11.80 -9.41 -19.90
CA HIS A 64 -10.69 -10.28 -19.56
C HIS A 64 -10.55 -10.44 -18.04
N LYS A 65 -10.68 -9.32 -17.30
CA LYS A 65 -10.66 -9.34 -15.82
C LYS A 65 -11.82 -10.14 -15.25
N GLY A 66 -13.03 -9.98 -15.79
CA GLY A 66 -14.23 -10.72 -15.38
C GLY A 66 -14.08 -12.22 -15.60
N CYS A 67 -13.67 -12.65 -16.79
CA CYS A 67 -13.40 -14.05 -17.08
C CYS A 67 -12.29 -14.63 -16.19
N ALA A 68 -11.19 -13.88 -15.97
CA ALA A 68 -10.09 -14.31 -15.09
C ALA A 68 -10.50 -14.37 -13.62
N PHE A 69 -11.41 -13.49 -13.17
CA PHE A 69 -11.97 -13.50 -11.82
C PHE A 69 -12.89 -14.71 -11.62
N LEU A 70 -13.81 -14.96 -12.56
CA LEU A 70 -14.70 -16.13 -12.52
C LEU A 70 -13.90 -17.43 -12.56
N LYS A 71 -12.88 -17.52 -13.42
CA LYS A 71 -11.98 -18.68 -13.46
C LYS A 71 -11.31 -18.93 -12.10
N ARG A 72 -10.79 -17.88 -11.46
CA ARG A 72 -10.20 -17.99 -10.10
C ARG A 72 -11.24 -18.35 -9.03
N LYS A 73 -12.48 -17.87 -9.15
CA LYS A 73 -13.56 -18.13 -8.19
C LYS A 73 -14.04 -19.59 -8.22
N PHE A 74 -14.11 -20.20 -9.40
CA PHE A 74 -14.65 -21.55 -9.58
C PHE A 74 -13.58 -22.65 -9.75
N PHE A 75 -12.37 -22.28 -10.13
CA PHE A 75 -11.24 -23.19 -10.26
C PHE A 75 -10.02 -22.58 -9.54
N PRO A 76 -10.00 -22.58 -8.19
CA PRO A 76 -8.79 -22.25 -7.45
C PRO A 76 -7.71 -23.26 -7.84
N LYS A 77 -6.53 -22.73 -8.19
CA LYS A 77 -5.37 -23.55 -8.52
C LYS A 77 -4.85 -24.12 -7.20
N ASN A 78 -4.90 -25.43 -7.03
CA ASN A 78 -4.12 -26.11 -5.99
C ASN A 78 -2.67 -26.08 -6.48
N ASP A 79 -1.99 -24.98 -6.20
CA ASP A 79 -0.54 -24.95 -6.31
C ASP A 79 -0.01 -25.65 -5.05
N GLU A 80 0.40 -26.93 -5.20
CA GLU A 80 1.30 -27.61 -4.26
C GLU A 80 2.67 -26.93 -4.24
#